data_AF-A0A0D0P272-F1
#
_entry.id   AF-A0A0D0P272-F1
#
_cell.length_a   1.000
_cell.length_b   1.000
_cell.length_c   1.000
_cell.angle_alpha   90.00
_cell.angle_beta   90.00
_cell.angle_gamma   90.00
#
_symmetry.space_group_name_H-M   'P 1'
#
loop_
_entity.id
_entity.type
_entity.pdbx_description
1 polymer ?
#
loop_
_entity_poly.entity_id
_entity_poly.type
_entity_poly.pdbx_seq_one_letter_code
_entity_poly.pdbx_strand_id
1 'polypeptide(L)'
;MALTALSTLCAPAHAGTWQICRLELRIVEVVKKPYPQLEARVAKASPASATVECPPQGSTIRFIPETPDYQSTLPRRQWPAKGQSMRVDYRYLDGICKGDGNQHPCRIKHYPLAGH
;
A
#
# COMPACT_ATOMS: atom_id res chain seq x y z
N MET A 1 -33.03 -21.12 38.07
CA MET A 1 -31.60 -21.20 37.71
C MET A 1 -31.44 -20.59 36.33
N ALA A 2 -30.95 -19.35 36.25
CA ALA A 2 -30.71 -18.68 34.97
C ALA A 2 -29.21 -18.75 34.65
N LEU A 3 -28.84 -19.52 33.63
CA LEU A 3 -27.48 -19.52 33.09
C LEU A 3 -27.34 -18.30 32.15
N THR A 4 -26.72 -17.23 32.64
CA THR A 4 -26.27 -16.13 31.79
C THR A 4 -25.04 -16.57 31.01
N ALA A 5 -25.21 -16.87 29.72
CA ALA A 5 -24.12 -17.03 28.79
C ALA A 5 -23.46 -15.66 28.55
N LEU A 6 -22.24 -15.47 29.07
CA LEU A 6 -21.38 -14.35 28.68
C LEU A 6 -20.91 -14.60 27.24
N SER A 7 -21.62 -14.03 26.27
CA SER A 7 -21.13 -13.89 24.91
C SER A 7 -20.07 -12.79 24.89
N THR A 8 -18.81 -13.17 25.10
CA THR A 8 -17.67 -12.31 24.79
C THR A 8 -17.64 -12.09 23.28
N LEU A 9 -18.18 -10.96 22.84
CA LEU A 9 -17.92 -10.40 21.52
C LEU A 9 -16.43 -10.07 21.47
N CYS A 10 -15.62 -11.05 21.09
CA CYS A 10 -14.23 -10.85 20.77
C CYS A 10 -14.19 -9.93 19.54
N ALA A 11 -13.96 -8.64 19.76
CA ALA A 11 -13.62 -7.74 18.65
C ALA A 11 -12.42 -8.38 17.94
N PRO A 12 -12.45 -8.54 16.60
CA PRO A 12 -11.31 -9.09 15.90
C PRO A 12 -10.12 -8.20 16.26
N ALA A 13 -9.12 -8.78 16.92
CA ALA A 13 -7.86 -8.12 17.09
C ALA A 13 -7.39 -7.78 15.68
N HIS A 14 -7.41 -6.49 15.31
CA HIS A 14 -6.89 -5.98 14.04
C HIS A 14 -5.35 -6.11 14.07
N ALA A 15 -4.86 -7.33 14.27
CA ALA A 15 -3.46 -7.69 14.15
C ALA A 15 -3.15 -7.82 12.65
N GLY A 16 -2.76 -6.68 12.07
CA GLY A 16 -1.46 -6.59 11.42
C GLY A 16 -1.22 -7.40 10.14
N THR A 17 -2.24 -7.92 9.46
CA THR A 17 -1.98 -8.69 8.22
C THR A 17 -1.88 -7.76 7.03
N TRP A 18 -0.66 -7.63 6.50
CA TRP A 18 -0.39 -6.91 5.27
C TRP A 18 -1.19 -7.50 4.11
N GLN A 19 -1.98 -6.63 3.48
CA GLN A 19 -2.63 -6.92 2.20
C GLN A 19 -1.66 -6.58 1.09
N ILE A 20 -1.55 -7.43 0.07
CA ILE A 20 -0.55 -7.28 -1.00
C ILE A 20 -1.23 -7.32 -2.36
N CYS A 21 -0.94 -6.32 -3.20
CA CYS A 21 -1.31 -6.30 -4.61
C CYS A 21 -0.07 -6.11 -5.47
N ARG A 22 0.17 -7.04 -6.39
CA ARG A 22 1.25 -6.90 -7.38
C ARG A 22 0.79 -5.97 -8.48
N LEU A 23 1.47 -4.84 -8.62
CA LEU A 23 1.14 -3.83 -9.62
C LEU A 23 2.19 -3.82 -10.72
N GLU A 24 1.71 -3.81 -11.96
CA GLU A 24 2.52 -3.39 -13.11
C GLU A 24 2.14 -1.96 -13.42
N LEU A 25 3.13 -1.07 -13.38
CA LEU A 25 2.95 0.38 -13.49
C LEU A 25 3.68 0.90 -14.72
N ARG A 26 3.09 1.90 -15.37
CA ARG A 26 3.76 2.71 -16.39
C ARG A 26 3.96 4.12 -15.88
N ILE A 27 5.21 4.57 -15.84
CA ILE A 27 5.57 5.88 -15.29
C ILE A 27 5.06 6.98 -16.22
N VAL A 28 4.28 7.90 -15.65
CA VAL A 28 3.78 9.10 -16.33
C VAL A 28 4.82 10.20 -16.21
N GLU A 29 5.34 10.46 -15.01
CA GLU A 29 6.41 11.43 -14.77
C GLU A 29 7.01 11.33 -13.36
N VAL A 30 8.07 12.10 -13.12
CA VAL A 30 8.62 12.36 -11.79
C VAL A 30 8.13 13.74 -11.33
N VAL A 31 7.15 13.75 -10.42
CA VAL A 31 6.63 14.98 -9.81
C VAL A 31 7.66 15.53 -8.83
N LYS A 32 8.00 16.81 -8.93
CA LYS A 32 9.11 17.42 -8.14
C LYS A 32 8.65 18.15 -6.87
N LYS A 33 7.39 18.58 -6.80
CA LYS A 33 6.84 19.39 -5.71
C LYS A 33 5.55 18.75 -5.16
N PRO A 34 5.24 18.88 -3.86
CA PRO A 34 6.04 19.54 -2.82
C PRO A 34 7.30 18.75 -2.43
N TYR A 35 7.35 17.46 -2.74
CA TYR A 35 8.53 16.61 -2.63
C TYR A 35 8.55 15.61 -3.81
N PRO A 36 9.71 15.03 -4.15
CA PRO A 36 9.82 14.11 -5.28
C PRO A 36 8.94 12.87 -5.10
N GLN A 37 8.14 12.54 -6.12
CA GLN A 37 7.33 11.32 -6.19
C GLN A 37 7.27 10.82 -7.65
N LEU A 38 7.01 9.53 -7.83
CA LEU A 38 6.59 8.98 -9.11
C LEU A 38 5.08 9.16 -9.28
N GLU A 39 4.66 9.64 -10.44
CA GLU A 39 3.31 9.47 -10.91
C GLU A 39 3.29 8.34 -11.94
N ALA A 40 2.42 7.35 -11.74
CA ALA A 40 2.32 6.20 -12.62
C ALA A 40 0.88 5.78 -12.85
N ARG A 41 0.63 5.20 -14.02
CA ARG A 41 -0.64 4.58 -14.37
C ARG A 41 -0.58 3.09 -14.08
N VAL A 42 -1.62 2.56 -13.44
CA VAL A 42 -1.76 1.13 -13.18
C VAL A 42 -2.07 0.40 -14.48
N ALA A 43 -1.10 -0.35 -15.01
CA ALA A 43 -1.29 -1.15 -16.21
C ALA A 43 -1.96 -2.49 -15.89
N LYS A 44 -1.60 -3.10 -14.75
CA LYS A 44 -2.22 -4.34 -14.25
C LYS A 44 -2.17 -4.35 -12.72
N ALA A 45 -3.23 -4.89 -12.11
CA ALA A 45 -3.29 -5.16 -10.69
C ALA A 45 -3.60 -6.64 -10.46
N SER A 46 -2.80 -7.31 -9.63
CA SER A 46 -2.96 -8.72 -9.29
C SER A 46 -3.00 -8.86 -7.76
N PRO A 47 -4.19 -8.94 -7.14
CA PRO A 47 -4.31 -9.11 -5.70
C PRO A 47 -3.75 -10.46 -5.26
N ALA A 48 -3.12 -10.52 -4.08
CA ALA A 48 -2.64 -11.78 -3.51
C ALA A 48 -3.78 -12.68 -2.98
N SER A 49 -4.95 -12.11 -2.68
CA SER A 49 -6.18 -12.83 -2.31
C SER A 49 -7.43 -12.05 -2.74
N ALA A 50 -8.59 -12.70 -2.76
CA ALA A 50 -9.84 -12.09 -3.22
C ALA A 50 -10.31 -10.88 -2.38
N THR A 51 -9.80 -10.72 -1.16
CA THR A 51 -10.18 -9.65 -0.22
C THR A 51 -9.28 -8.42 -0.32
N VAL A 52 -8.22 -8.46 -1.13
CA VAL A 52 -7.29 -7.33 -1.28
C VAL A 52 -7.87 -6.25 -2.19
N GLU A 53 -7.89 -5.02 -1.69
CA GLU A 53 -8.23 -3.82 -2.44
C GLU A 53 -7.00 -3.28 -3.20
N CYS A 54 -6.94 -3.56 -4.48
CA CYS A 54 -5.91 -3.02 -5.37
C CYS A 54 -6.30 -1.65 -5.93
N PRO A 55 -5.32 -0.76 -6.19
CA PRO A 55 -5.49 0.37 -7.09
C PRO A 55 -6.10 -0.10 -8.43
N PRO A 56 -7.18 0.54 -8.92
CA PRO A 56 -7.85 0.09 -10.14
C PRO A 56 -6.94 0.15 -11.36
N GLN A 57 -7.07 -0.82 -12.26
CA GLN A 57 -6.42 -0.75 -13.56
C GLN A 57 -6.84 0.52 -14.31
N GLY A 58 -5.87 1.20 -14.91
CA GLY A 58 -6.07 2.46 -15.63
C GLY A 58 -6.06 3.71 -14.76
N SER A 59 -6.11 3.57 -13.44
CA SER A 59 -5.98 4.69 -12.49
C SER A 59 -4.55 5.24 -12.43
N THR A 60 -4.42 6.50 -12.01
CA THR A 60 -3.13 7.14 -11.74
C THR A 60 -2.87 7.16 -10.23
N ILE A 61 -1.66 6.76 -9.83
CA ILE A 61 -1.20 6.81 -8.43
C ILE A 61 0.07 7.63 -8.32
N ARG A 62 0.27 8.23 -7.14
CA ARG A 62 1.52 8.90 -6.75
C ARG A 62 2.14 8.19 -5.56
N PHE A 63 3.44 7.92 -5.64
CA PHE A 63 4.15 7.20 -4.59
C PHE A 63 5.66 7.48 -4.62
N ILE A 64 6.32 7.12 -3.53
CA ILE A 64 7.78 7.03 -3.46
C ILE A 64 8.11 5.54 -3.51
N PRO A 65 8.86 5.06 -4.52
CA PRO A 65 9.24 3.66 -4.57
C PRO A 65 10.17 3.31 -3.40
N GLU A 66 10.08 2.07 -2.93
CA GLU A 66 10.87 1.56 -1.81
C GLU A 66 11.76 0.39 -2.24
N THR A 67 12.74 0.06 -1.41
CA THR A 67 13.53 -1.18 -1.54
C THR A 67 12.63 -2.40 -1.39
N PRO A 68 13.00 -3.57 -1.95
CA PRO A 68 12.16 -4.78 -1.89
C PRO A 68 11.78 -5.23 -0.47
N ASP A 69 12.64 -4.96 0.51
CA ASP A 69 12.43 -5.23 1.93
C ASP A 69 11.57 -4.18 2.65
N TYR A 70 11.06 -3.17 1.91
CA TYR A 70 10.22 -2.06 2.37
C TYR A 70 10.77 -1.32 3.60
N GLN A 71 12.08 -1.43 3.87
CA GLN A 71 12.73 -0.76 5.00
C GLN A 71 13.20 0.66 4.65
N SER A 72 13.35 0.98 3.36
CA SER A 72 13.86 2.28 2.92
C SER A 72 13.27 2.72 1.58
N THR A 73 13.27 4.03 1.33
CA THR A 73 12.92 4.57 0.02
C THR A 73 14.01 4.26 -1.01
N LEU A 74 13.62 3.92 -2.23
CA LEU A 74 14.53 3.69 -3.34
C LEU A 74 15.28 5.00 -3.67
N PRO A 75 16.62 4.98 -3.80
CA PRO A 75 17.39 6.18 -4.15
C PRO A 75 16.93 6.80 -5.46
N ARG A 76 16.77 8.13 -5.49
CA ARG A 76 16.22 8.88 -6.64
C ARG A 76 16.90 8.58 -7.99
N ARG A 77 18.21 8.34 -7.97
CA ARG A 77 18.99 7.98 -9.17
C ARG A 77 18.57 6.66 -9.83
N GLN A 78 17.88 5.79 -9.10
CA GLN A 78 17.39 4.49 -9.56
C GLN A 78 15.93 4.55 -9.99
N TRP A 79 15.29 5.71 -9.93
CA TRP A 79 13.89 5.82 -10.30
C TRP A 79 13.73 5.64 -11.81
N PRO A 80 12.69 4.88 -12.24
CA PRO A 80 12.39 4.73 -13.65
C PRO A 80 12.03 6.07 -14.30
N ALA A 81 12.43 6.24 -15.56
CA ALA A 81 12.12 7.40 -16.35
C ALA A 81 10.66 7.37 -16.86
N LYS A 82 10.17 8.53 -17.32
CA LYS A 82 8.86 8.64 -17.99
C LYS A 82 8.73 7.63 -19.13
N GLY A 83 7.58 6.94 -19.17
CA GLY A 83 7.26 5.92 -20.17
C GLY A 83 7.79 4.51 -19.85
N GLN A 84 8.76 4.38 -18.94
CA GLN A 84 9.23 3.08 -18.48
C GLN A 84 8.18 2.39 -17.63
N SER A 85 8.31 1.07 -17.54
CA SER A 85 7.46 0.24 -16.68
C SER A 85 8.21 -0.13 -15.41
N MET A 86 7.48 -0.32 -14.32
CA MET A 86 8.02 -0.88 -13.10
C MET A 86 7.00 -1.81 -12.43
N ARG A 87 7.52 -2.72 -11.60
CA ARG A 87 6.70 -3.63 -10.81
C ARG A 87 6.89 -3.35 -9.34
N VAL A 88 5.80 -3.24 -8.61
CA VAL A 88 5.80 -3.04 -7.16
C VAL A 88 4.84 -4.02 -6.50
N ASP A 89 5.21 -4.46 -5.31
CA ASP A 89 4.31 -5.21 -4.44
C ASP A 89 3.62 -4.21 -3.52
N TYR A 90 2.59 -3.51 -4.02
CA TYR A 90 1.83 -2.56 -3.20
C TYR A 90 1.30 -3.26 -1.96
N ARG A 91 1.71 -2.79 -0.78
CA ARG A 91 1.28 -3.34 0.50
C ARG A 91 0.49 -2.31 1.26
N TYR A 92 -0.56 -2.75 1.93
CA TYR A 92 -1.23 -1.89 2.88
C TYR A 92 -1.67 -2.62 4.13
N LEU A 93 -1.78 -1.86 5.21
CA LEU A 93 -2.32 -2.31 6.47
C LEU A 93 -3.36 -1.30 6.93
N ASP A 94 -4.58 -1.80 7.16
CA ASP A 94 -5.65 -1.02 7.76
C ASP A 94 -5.63 -1.17 9.27
N GLY A 95 -5.82 -0.05 9.97
CA GLY A 95 -5.80 -0.04 11.41
C GLY A 95 -6.30 1.28 11.97
N ILE A 96 -6.04 1.48 13.27
CA ILE A 96 -6.35 2.71 13.99
C ILE A 96 -5.04 3.45 14.27
N CYS A 97 -4.83 4.59 13.62
CA CYS A 97 -3.65 5.43 13.84
C CYS A 97 -3.92 6.43 14.96
N LYS A 98 -2.84 6.78 15.68
CA LYS A 98 -2.84 7.88 16.64
C LYS A 98 -2.47 9.16 15.90
N GLY A 99 -3.27 10.22 16.05
CA GLY A 99 -2.94 11.57 15.58
C GLY A 99 -3.61 12.61 16.47
N ASP A 100 -2.86 13.62 16.90
CA ASP A 100 -3.35 14.76 17.69
C ASP A 100 -4.17 14.38 18.94
N GLY A 101 -3.77 13.29 19.62
CA GLY A 101 -4.46 12.78 20.81
C GLY A 101 -5.73 11.95 20.53
N ASN A 102 -6.13 11.82 19.26
CA ASN A 102 -7.31 11.05 18.85
C ASN A 102 -6.94 9.79 18.04
N GLN A 103 -7.83 8.81 18.10
CA GLN A 103 -7.78 7.58 17.30
C GLN A 103 -8.63 7.75 16.05
N HIS A 104 -8.09 7.37 14.89
CA HIS A 104 -8.83 7.41 13.62
C HIS A 104 -8.47 6.21 12.73
N PRO A 105 -9.42 5.69 11.92
CA PRO A 105 -9.10 4.70 10.90
C PRO A 105 -8.05 5.24 9.93
N CYS A 106 -7.03 4.43 9.63
CA CYS A 106 -5.97 4.78 8.71
C CYS A 106 -5.54 3.56 7.87
N ARG A 107 -4.95 3.86 6.71
CA ARG A 107 -4.30 2.88 5.84
C ARG A 107 -2.83 3.24 5.68
N ILE A 108 -1.94 2.41 6.22
CA ILE A 108 -0.49 2.51 6.00
C ILE A 108 -0.20 1.86 4.65
N LYS A 109 0.57 2.52 3.77
CA LYS A 109 0.83 2.07 2.40
C LYS A 109 2.34 2.00 2.14
N HIS A 110 2.76 0.94 1.45
CA HIS A 110 4.12 0.74 0.96
C HIS A 110 4.11 0.37 -0.53
N TYR A 111 5.17 0.77 -1.23
CA TYR A 111 5.41 0.55 -2.66
C TYR A 111 6.82 -0.01 -2.91
N PRO A 112 7.19 -1.15 -2.29
CA PRO A 112 8.46 -1.81 -2.56
C PRO A 112 8.52 -2.29 -4.00
N LEU A 113 9.71 -2.23 -4.60
CA LEU A 113 9.98 -2.96 -5.83
C LEU A 113 9.60 -4.44 -5.63
N ALA A 114 8.96 -5.03 -6.64
CA ALA A 114 8.65 -6.46 -6.60
C ALA A 114 9.95 -7.25 -6.38
N GLY A 115 9.96 -8.14 -5.39
CA GLY A 115 11.09 -9.03 -5.13
C GLY A 115 11.37 -9.92 -6.34
N HIS A 116 12.66 -10.14 -6.64
CA HIS A 116 13.10 -11.08 -7.66
C HIS A 116 12.68 -12.52 -7.33
#